data_AF-A0A7Y1ZEM4-F1
#
_entry.id   AF-A0A7Y1ZEM4-F1
#
_cell.length_a   1.000
_cell.length_b   1.000
_cell.length_c   1.000
_cell.angle_alpha   90.00
_cell.angle_beta   90.00
_cell.angle_gamma   90.00
#
_symmetry.space_group_name_H-M   'P 1'
#
loop_
_entity.id
_entity.type
_entity.pdbx_description
1 polymer ?
#
loop_
_entity_poly.entity_id
_entity_poly.type
_entity_poly.pdbx_seq_one_letter_code
_entity_poly.pdbx_strand_id
1 'polypeptide(L)'
;MSNKIKVSKPLVILHGDEMAQIAFERILEQFVTSRLDIDLVEIDLTAENRLVTNGQAVRDAIEALKTHGVGVKNAGMTVNRAQLDELLARHPDIKEAELDKLATKSPNGAIRKGIGGNITREDIEFRNLQSVRPDWVGRDIEVDTMESGGLDFSYSELSNATGVAKVMFVGSSGDPEELHRRTLKKGDPWMLATNSLEEVKAWAHRFFQRALNEKRDIYLGLKDTVISGYDGVMRAAIEDIYESDYKDKVAAAGLSYHYELIDAQAARIVSNPPERALWGVPDNVSGMKLYKLVQQLKHYGLPERKAHVSISRMSAGGGDQYGSYNTPAPEKGIIKVIVDGEEKHARTVMENDPILFMSNDREAIKDWVEQVFRDASVNKKEVYFGLKREFVNYDEVYSSIILEIRKELAALDTPPPSFMIMRPSRQLSKMICDPPRWGLYPAQNLDGDIFSDISAALGGSLATASSVITSKDGTMLYEAPHGTAHDLYLRYLETDGKEAHFNSSALIFALANALETLGQREDNAELVVYARALKEALIETVAQGKITGDLKGKTTNPDAETLVDMAGFLDAVESNL
;
A
#
# COMPACT_ATOMS: atom_id res chain seq x y z
N MET A 1 -22.07 -21.75 -33.75
CA MET A 1 -22.34 -20.53 -32.97
C MET A 1 -21.40 -20.59 -31.77
N SER A 2 -20.63 -19.53 -31.53
CA SER A 2 -19.68 -19.47 -30.42
C SER A 2 -20.42 -19.62 -29.09
N ASN A 3 -20.06 -20.64 -28.29
CA ASN A 3 -20.73 -21.02 -27.03
C ASN A 3 -20.27 -20.13 -25.84
N LYS A 4 -19.98 -18.84 -26.12
CA LYS A 4 -19.43 -17.90 -25.13
C LYS A 4 -20.53 -17.34 -24.24
N ILE A 5 -20.19 -17.08 -22.98
CA ILE A 5 -21.09 -16.43 -22.01
C ILE A 5 -21.23 -14.96 -22.42
N LYS A 6 -22.46 -14.49 -22.60
CA LYS A 6 -22.73 -13.09 -22.95
C LYS A 6 -22.63 -12.21 -21.71
N VAL A 7 -21.94 -11.08 -21.82
CA VAL A 7 -21.81 -10.08 -20.77
C VAL A 7 -22.28 -8.74 -21.34
N SER A 8 -23.19 -8.06 -20.64
CA SER A 8 -23.88 -6.89 -21.19
C SER A 8 -23.15 -5.58 -20.90
N LYS A 9 -22.46 -5.49 -19.77
CA LYS A 9 -21.67 -4.32 -19.38
C LYS A 9 -20.21 -4.53 -19.76
N PRO A 10 -19.52 -3.46 -20.16
CA PRO A 10 -18.10 -3.52 -20.43
C PRO A 10 -17.30 -3.72 -19.14
N LEU A 11 -16.12 -4.32 -19.28
CA LEU A 11 -15.10 -4.40 -18.25
C LEU A 11 -13.95 -3.44 -18.58
N VAL A 12 -13.59 -2.56 -17.65
CA VAL A 12 -12.43 -1.68 -17.83
C VAL A 12 -11.15 -2.46 -17.56
N ILE A 13 -10.23 -2.43 -18.51
CA ILE A 13 -8.93 -3.11 -18.41
C ILE A 13 -7.84 -2.04 -18.39
N LEU A 14 -7.13 -1.93 -17.27
CA LEU A 14 -6.02 -1.01 -17.12
C LEU A 14 -4.71 -1.78 -17.26
N HIS A 15 -4.08 -1.67 -18.43
CA HIS A 15 -2.83 -2.33 -18.75
C HIS A 15 -1.66 -1.70 -17.99
N GLY A 16 -0.57 -2.46 -17.88
CA GLY A 16 0.61 -2.11 -17.10
C GLY A 16 1.88 -2.41 -17.87
N ASP A 17 2.96 -2.71 -17.15
CA ASP A 17 4.30 -2.84 -17.74
C ASP A 17 4.90 -4.25 -17.50
N GLU A 18 5.92 -4.58 -18.30
CA GLU A 18 6.86 -5.71 -18.09
C GLU A 18 6.22 -7.10 -17.99
N MET A 19 6.76 -7.99 -17.14
CA MET A 19 6.36 -9.39 -17.07
C MET A 19 4.89 -9.54 -16.63
N ALA A 20 4.43 -8.64 -15.75
CA ALA A 20 3.03 -8.59 -15.36
C ALA A 20 2.10 -8.29 -16.55
N GLN A 21 2.50 -7.47 -17.51
CA GLN A 21 1.72 -7.20 -18.74
C GLN A 21 1.64 -8.42 -19.64
N ILE A 22 2.77 -9.10 -19.87
CA ILE A 22 2.80 -10.35 -20.66
C ILE A 22 1.86 -11.41 -20.05
N ALA A 23 1.89 -11.55 -18.72
CA ALA A 23 0.99 -12.46 -18.02
C ALA A 23 -0.47 -12.04 -18.17
N PHE A 24 -0.77 -10.75 -18.02
CA PHE A 24 -2.12 -10.23 -18.06
C PHE A 24 -2.78 -10.39 -19.43
N GLU A 25 -2.07 -10.12 -20.51
CA GLU A 25 -2.58 -10.35 -21.89
C GLU A 25 -2.96 -11.82 -22.10
N ARG A 26 -2.11 -12.76 -21.70
CA ARG A 26 -2.43 -14.20 -21.78
C ARG A 26 -3.62 -14.60 -20.92
N ILE A 27 -3.74 -14.05 -19.71
CA ILE A 27 -4.89 -14.30 -18.83
C ILE A 27 -6.18 -13.79 -19.49
N LEU A 28 -6.15 -12.60 -20.11
CA LEU A 28 -7.31 -12.04 -20.82
C LEU A 28 -7.68 -12.91 -22.04
N GLU A 29 -6.70 -13.34 -22.81
CA GLU A 29 -6.93 -14.25 -23.94
C GLU A 29 -7.57 -15.57 -23.49
N GLN A 30 -6.94 -16.24 -22.51
CA GLN A 30 -7.31 -17.59 -22.10
C GLN A 30 -8.61 -17.63 -21.28
N PHE A 31 -8.85 -16.68 -20.39
CA PHE A 31 -9.98 -16.71 -19.45
C PHE A 31 -11.06 -15.65 -19.70
N VAL A 32 -10.85 -14.70 -20.62
CA VAL A 32 -11.86 -13.68 -20.95
C VAL A 32 -12.30 -13.84 -22.40
N THR A 33 -11.46 -13.47 -23.37
CA THR A 33 -11.90 -13.38 -24.77
C THR A 33 -12.17 -14.75 -25.40
N SER A 34 -11.57 -15.84 -24.91
CA SER A 34 -11.91 -17.20 -25.37
C SER A 34 -13.27 -17.69 -24.85
N ARG A 35 -13.69 -17.27 -23.65
CA ARG A 35 -14.87 -17.80 -22.93
C ARG A 35 -16.07 -16.86 -22.93
N LEU A 36 -15.85 -15.56 -23.07
CA LEU A 36 -16.85 -14.51 -22.88
C LEU A 36 -17.04 -13.67 -24.15
N ASP A 37 -18.29 -13.30 -24.42
CA ASP A 37 -18.69 -12.26 -25.36
C ASP A 37 -18.91 -10.99 -24.53
N ILE A 38 -17.83 -10.24 -24.32
CA ILE A 38 -17.74 -9.07 -23.43
C ILE A 38 -17.00 -7.93 -24.13
N ASP A 39 -17.45 -6.70 -23.90
CA ASP A 39 -16.75 -5.49 -24.33
C ASP A 39 -15.65 -5.10 -23.34
N LEU A 40 -14.44 -4.87 -23.83
CA LEU A 40 -13.29 -4.48 -23.01
C LEU A 40 -12.94 -3.03 -23.30
N VAL A 41 -13.00 -2.20 -22.26
CA VAL A 41 -12.55 -0.79 -22.34
C VAL A 41 -11.11 -0.75 -21.89
N GLU A 42 -10.20 -0.86 -22.85
CA GLU A 42 -8.77 -1.00 -22.64
C GLU A 42 -8.06 0.35 -22.57
N ILE A 43 -7.27 0.55 -21.51
CA ILE A 43 -6.49 1.77 -21.29
C ILE A 43 -5.06 1.38 -20.96
N ASP A 44 -4.13 1.88 -21.76
CA ASP A 44 -2.71 1.71 -21.57
C ASP A 44 -2.17 2.66 -20.50
N LEU A 45 -1.75 2.12 -19.34
CA LEU A 45 -1.09 2.89 -18.28
C LEU A 45 0.41 2.64 -18.18
N THR A 46 1.03 2.10 -19.24
CA THR A 46 2.49 1.96 -19.32
C THR A 46 3.18 3.28 -19.00
N ALA A 47 4.39 3.20 -18.45
CA ALA A 47 5.20 4.39 -18.20
C ALA A 47 5.39 5.24 -19.46
N GLU A 48 5.57 4.59 -20.60
CA GLU A 48 5.73 5.24 -21.89
C GLU A 48 4.45 5.97 -22.34
N ASN A 49 3.28 5.32 -22.28
CA ASN A 49 2.05 5.97 -22.69
C ASN A 49 1.65 7.12 -21.76
N ARG A 50 1.88 7.00 -20.44
CA ARG A 50 1.67 8.10 -19.49
C ARG A 50 2.56 9.31 -19.80
N LEU A 51 3.80 9.07 -20.21
CA LEU A 51 4.73 10.11 -20.62
C LEU A 51 4.24 10.83 -21.88
N VAL A 52 3.96 10.07 -22.95
CA VAL A 52 3.54 10.61 -24.26
C VAL A 52 2.21 11.36 -24.18
N THR A 53 1.28 10.87 -23.35
CA THR A 53 -0.03 11.52 -23.17
C THR A 53 -0.03 12.61 -22.11
N ASN A 54 1.13 12.92 -21.52
CA ASN A 54 1.28 13.88 -20.42
C ASN A 54 0.27 13.63 -19.27
N GLY A 55 0.10 12.35 -18.91
CA GLY A 55 -0.83 11.90 -17.87
C GLY A 55 -2.31 11.86 -18.26
N GLN A 56 -2.69 12.13 -19.52
CA GLN A 56 -4.09 12.02 -19.96
C GLN A 56 -4.61 10.58 -19.81
N ALA A 57 -3.80 9.56 -20.09
CA ALA A 57 -4.17 8.15 -19.90
C ALA A 57 -4.68 7.85 -18.47
N VAL A 58 -4.13 8.51 -17.44
CA VAL A 58 -4.58 8.34 -16.05
C VAL A 58 -5.96 8.97 -15.83
N ARG A 59 -6.24 10.10 -16.48
CA ARG A 59 -7.54 10.78 -16.40
C ARG A 59 -8.60 9.96 -17.12
N ASP A 60 -8.28 9.42 -18.28
CA ASP A 60 -9.14 8.54 -19.08
C ASP A 60 -9.47 7.26 -18.28
N ALA A 61 -8.49 6.69 -17.57
CA ALA A 61 -8.71 5.54 -16.68
C ALA A 61 -9.72 5.85 -15.57
N ILE A 62 -9.62 7.01 -14.93
CA ILE A 62 -10.56 7.43 -13.89
C ILE A 62 -11.96 7.62 -14.47
N GLU A 63 -12.07 8.25 -15.64
CA GLU A 63 -13.36 8.47 -16.32
C GLU A 63 -14.01 7.15 -16.75
N ALA A 64 -13.26 6.24 -17.36
CA ALA A 64 -13.76 4.93 -17.75
C ALA A 64 -14.24 4.12 -16.54
N LEU A 65 -13.47 4.10 -15.44
CA LEU A 65 -13.88 3.43 -14.21
C LEU A 65 -15.18 4.01 -13.65
N LYS A 66 -15.34 5.34 -13.61
CA LYS A 66 -16.57 5.98 -13.15
C LYS A 66 -17.77 5.71 -14.07
N THR A 67 -17.51 5.57 -15.36
CA THR A 67 -18.56 5.38 -16.38
C THR A 67 -19.06 3.95 -16.41
N HIS A 68 -18.15 2.97 -16.31
CA HIS A 68 -18.46 1.55 -16.48
C HIS A 68 -18.54 0.79 -15.14
N GLY A 69 -17.98 1.35 -14.07
CA GLY A 69 -18.21 0.93 -12.69
C GLY A 69 -17.43 -0.29 -12.21
N VAL A 70 -16.86 -1.11 -13.10
CA VAL A 70 -16.01 -2.25 -12.73
C VAL A 70 -14.77 -2.28 -13.62
N GLY A 71 -13.58 -2.41 -13.01
CA GLY A 71 -12.35 -2.60 -13.76
C GLY A 71 -11.35 -3.53 -13.08
N VAL A 72 -10.40 -4.01 -13.89
CA VAL A 72 -9.23 -4.77 -13.46
C VAL A 72 -7.99 -3.97 -13.83
N LYS A 73 -7.05 -3.87 -12.88
CA LYS A 73 -5.81 -3.14 -13.07
C LYS A 73 -4.60 -4.05 -12.90
N ASN A 74 -3.69 -3.94 -13.86
CA ASN A 74 -2.38 -4.57 -13.81
C ASN A 74 -1.34 -3.72 -13.06
N ALA A 75 -0.19 -4.33 -12.76
CA ALA A 75 0.95 -3.65 -12.17
C ALA A 75 1.59 -2.69 -13.19
N GLY A 76 1.81 -1.44 -12.77
CA GLY A 76 2.47 -0.42 -13.59
C GLY A 76 3.80 0.02 -12.98
N MET A 77 4.75 0.37 -13.83
CA MET A 77 6.10 0.77 -13.43
C MET A 77 6.09 2.16 -12.79
N THR A 78 6.79 2.32 -11.67
CA THR A 78 7.16 3.64 -11.17
C THR A 78 8.53 3.98 -11.73
N VAL A 79 8.59 5.02 -12.56
CA VAL A 79 9.80 5.37 -13.31
C VAL A 79 10.84 5.98 -12.36
N ASN A 80 12.00 5.34 -12.22
CA ASN A 80 13.13 5.93 -11.52
C ASN A 80 13.87 6.96 -12.41
N ARG A 81 14.87 7.67 -11.88
CA ARG A 81 15.57 8.72 -12.65
C ARG A 81 16.22 8.19 -13.92
N ALA A 82 16.93 7.06 -13.85
CA ALA A 82 17.60 6.47 -15.00
C ALA A 82 16.59 6.04 -16.09
N GLN A 83 15.50 5.39 -15.69
CA GLN A 83 14.42 5.00 -16.60
C GLN A 83 13.71 6.21 -17.23
N LEU A 84 13.58 7.31 -16.46
CA LEU A 84 13.01 8.55 -16.98
C LEU A 84 13.93 9.17 -18.02
N ASP A 85 15.25 9.20 -17.76
CA ASP A 85 16.23 9.72 -18.70
C ASP A 85 16.25 8.88 -20.00
N GLU A 86 16.15 7.55 -19.90
CA GLU A 86 16.01 6.65 -21.06
C GLU A 86 14.72 6.88 -21.85
N LEU A 87 13.59 7.08 -21.15
CA LEU A 87 12.31 7.39 -21.77
C LEU A 87 12.34 8.74 -22.50
N LEU A 88 12.91 9.78 -21.88
CA LEU A 88 13.09 11.09 -22.49
C LEU A 88 14.05 11.03 -23.70
N ALA A 89 15.09 10.21 -23.64
CA ALA A 89 15.99 9.98 -24.77
C ALA A 89 15.29 9.31 -25.97
N ARG A 90 14.30 8.44 -25.71
CA ARG A 90 13.45 7.84 -26.75
C ARG A 90 12.42 8.82 -27.33
N HIS A 91 12.04 9.85 -26.57
CA HIS A 91 11.02 10.84 -26.94
C HIS A 91 11.60 12.28 -26.89
N PRO A 92 12.48 12.66 -27.83
CA PRO A 92 13.22 13.94 -27.77
C PRO A 92 12.36 15.20 -27.86
N ASP A 93 11.12 15.08 -28.34
CA ASP A 93 10.15 16.18 -28.40
C ASP A 93 9.50 16.48 -27.04
N ILE A 94 9.61 15.56 -26.07
CA ILE A 94 9.07 15.72 -24.72
C ILE A 94 10.09 16.44 -23.84
N LYS A 95 9.70 17.58 -23.29
CA LYS A 95 10.51 18.31 -22.31
C LYS A 95 10.04 18.02 -20.90
N GLU A 96 10.96 17.57 -20.06
CA GLU A 96 10.67 17.23 -18.66
C GLU A 96 9.97 18.37 -17.89
N ALA A 97 10.38 19.62 -18.13
CA ALA A 97 9.83 20.80 -17.48
C ALA A 97 8.34 21.07 -17.80
N GLU A 98 7.82 20.49 -18.88
CA GLU A 98 6.43 20.65 -19.33
C GLU A 98 5.54 19.45 -18.92
N LEU A 99 6.12 18.44 -18.26
CA LEU A 99 5.40 17.24 -17.85
C LEU A 99 4.56 17.46 -16.59
N ASP A 100 3.32 16.99 -16.66
CA ASP A 100 2.46 16.80 -15.51
C ASP A 100 3.06 15.70 -14.59
N LYS A 101 2.85 15.85 -13.29
CA LYS A 101 3.26 14.84 -12.30
C LYS A 101 2.63 13.47 -12.59
N LEU A 102 1.44 13.42 -13.20
CA LEU A 102 0.77 12.19 -13.62
C LEU A 102 1.49 11.44 -14.75
N ALA A 103 2.35 12.11 -15.51
CA ALA A 103 3.12 11.50 -16.58
C ALA A 103 4.27 10.63 -16.05
N THR A 104 4.87 11.01 -14.91
CA THR A 104 6.08 10.39 -14.38
C THR A 104 5.87 9.61 -13.09
N LYS A 105 4.91 10.02 -12.23
CA LYS A 105 4.61 9.33 -10.97
C LYS A 105 3.69 8.12 -11.16
N SER A 106 3.74 7.19 -10.22
CA SER A 106 2.84 6.02 -10.19
C SER A 106 1.36 6.44 -10.33
N PRO A 107 0.57 5.80 -11.21
CA PRO A 107 -0.83 6.15 -11.42
C PRO A 107 -1.74 5.64 -10.29
N ASN A 108 -1.27 4.74 -9.43
CA ASN A 108 -2.07 4.07 -8.40
C ASN A 108 -2.77 5.07 -7.47
N GLY A 109 -2.00 6.01 -6.89
CA GLY A 109 -2.56 7.00 -5.98
C GLY A 109 -3.56 7.93 -6.66
N ALA A 110 -3.29 8.32 -7.91
CA ALA A 110 -4.16 9.18 -8.69
C ALA A 110 -5.48 8.51 -9.05
N ILE A 111 -5.46 7.24 -9.49
CA ILE A 111 -6.67 6.48 -9.83
C ILE A 111 -7.54 6.27 -8.60
N ARG A 112 -6.96 5.79 -7.49
CA ARG A 112 -7.68 5.53 -6.23
C ARG A 112 -8.34 6.79 -5.69
N LYS A 113 -7.61 7.92 -5.71
CA LYS A 113 -8.15 9.23 -5.35
C LYS A 113 -9.22 9.70 -6.33
N GLY A 114 -9.00 9.48 -7.62
CA GLY A 114 -9.89 9.89 -8.71
C GLY A 114 -11.26 9.23 -8.62
N ILE A 115 -11.30 7.94 -8.34
CA ILE A 115 -12.55 7.19 -8.11
C ILE A 115 -13.10 7.35 -6.69
N GLY A 116 -12.28 7.84 -5.74
CA GLY A 116 -12.71 8.07 -4.35
C GLY A 116 -12.93 6.78 -3.55
N GLY A 117 -12.12 5.74 -3.81
CA GLY A 117 -12.33 4.42 -3.22
C GLY A 117 -11.36 4.08 -2.08
N ASN A 118 -11.81 3.21 -1.17
CA ASN A 118 -10.99 2.63 -0.10
C ASN A 118 -10.55 1.22 -0.48
N ILE A 119 -9.39 0.81 0.03
CA ILE A 119 -8.76 -0.46 -0.36
C ILE A 119 -9.09 -1.53 0.67
N THR A 120 -9.53 -2.70 0.23
CA THR A 120 -9.61 -3.90 1.06
C THR A 120 -8.65 -4.94 0.50
N ARG A 121 -7.76 -5.46 1.35
CA ARG A 121 -6.81 -6.52 0.99
C ARG A 121 -7.09 -7.75 1.83
N GLU A 122 -7.19 -8.91 1.18
CA GLU A 122 -7.50 -10.19 1.82
C GLU A 122 -6.63 -11.29 1.22
N ASP A 123 -6.35 -12.34 1.99
CA ASP A 123 -5.64 -13.50 1.41
C ASP A 123 -6.54 -14.27 0.45
N ILE A 124 -5.92 -14.91 -0.53
CA ILE A 124 -6.54 -15.99 -1.30
C ILE A 124 -6.49 -17.25 -0.45
N GLU A 125 -7.65 -17.92 -0.26
CA GLU A 125 -7.79 -19.07 0.63
C GLU A 125 -7.25 -20.38 0.00
N PHE A 126 -5.94 -20.44 -0.26
CA PHE A 126 -5.29 -21.65 -0.72
C PHE A 126 -5.34 -22.75 0.35
N ARG A 127 -5.68 -23.98 -0.06
CA ARG A 127 -5.95 -25.11 0.86
C ARG A 127 -4.70 -25.74 1.47
N ASN A 128 -3.59 -25.71 0.74
CA ASN A 128 -2.40 -26.47 1.06
C ASN A 128 -1.16 -25.58 1.23
N LEU A 129 -1.26 -24.25 1.26
CA LEU A 129 -0.13 -23.38 1.55
C LEU A 129 0.10 -23.28 3.06
N GLN A 130 1.35 -23.45 3.49
CA GLN A 130 1.78 -23.25 4.85
C GLN A 130 2.17 -21.79 5.06
N SER A 131 1.71 -21.22 6.18
CA SER A 131 2.17 -19.91 6.62
C SER A 131 3.66 -19.96 6.95
N VAL A 132 4.36 -18.90 6.56
CA VAL A 132 5.79 -18.72 6.85
C VAL A 132 5.96 -18.47 8.34
N ARG A 133 6.73 -19.34 9.01
CA ARG A 133 6.97 -19.30 10.47
C ARG A 133 8.46 -19.34 10.79
N PRO A 134 9.21 -18.26 10.53
CA PRO A 134 10.59 -18.17 10.99
C PRO A 134 10.64 -18.26 12.52
N ASP A 135 11.64 -18.95 13.04
CA ASP A 135 11.88 -19.01 14.49
C ASP A 135 12.33 -17.63 14.97
N TRP A 136 11.48 -16.94 15.73
CA TRP A 136 11.74 -15.59 16.22
C TRP A 136 12.28 -15.55 17.65
N VAL A 137 12.11 -16.63 18.42
CA VAL A 137 12.35 -16.60 19.86
C VAL A 137 13.84 -16.36 20.12
N GLY A 138 14.13 -15.30 20.88
CA GLY A 138 15.51 -14.94 21.22
C GLY A 138 16.35 -14.35 20.09
N ARG A 139 15.78 -14.01 18.91
CA ARG A 139 16.54 -13.36 17.82
C ARG A 139 17.21 -12.06 18.25
N ASP A 140 18.42 -11.82 17.74
CA ASP A 140 19.19 -10.61 18.04
C ASP A 140 18.86 -9.45 17.11
N ILE A 141 17.56 -9.14 17.01
CA ILE A 141 17.04 -8.02 16.24
C ILE A 141 16.55 -6.95 17.20
N GLU A 142 16.94 -5.70 16.97
CA GLU A 142 16.38 -4.53 17.66
C GLU A 142 15.88 -3.50 16.66
N VAL A 143 14.80 -2.81 17.02
CA VAL A 143 14.29 -1.67 16.28
C VAL A 143 14.79 -0.39 16.94
N ASP A 144 15.35 0.52 16.14
CA ASP A 144 15.83 1.83 16.56
C ASP A 144 15.02 2.92 15.87
N THR A 145 14.59 3.92 16.64
CA THR A 145 13.71 4.99 16.17
C THR A 145 14.06 6.29 16.88
N MET A 146 13.67 7.43 16.31
CA MET A 146 13.89 8.72 16.97
C MET A 146 13.06 8.82 18.26
N GLU A 147 13.55 9.54 19.27
CA GLU A 147 12.84 9.74 20.54
C GLU A 147 11.68 10.74 20.40
N SER A 148 11.84 11.70 19.50
CA SER A 148 10.92 12.79 19.16
C SER A 148 10.63 12.79 17.65
N GLY A 149 9.62 13.55 17.25
CA GLY A 149 9.25 13.71 15.84
C GLY A 149 8.17 12.74 15.36
N GLY A 150 7.79 12.87 14.09
CA GLY A 150 6.64 12.16 13.53
C GLY A 150 5.31 12.68 14.07
N LEU A 151 4.23 11.94 13.83
CA LEU A 151 2.86 12.42 14.06
C LEU A 151 2.52 12.66 15.53
N ASP A 152 3.15 11.93 16.44
CA ASP A 152 2.91 12.04 17.88
C ASP A 152 3.39 13.37 18.49
N PHE A 153 4.34 14.03 17.84
CA PHE A 153 4.90 15.32 18.24
C PHE A 153 4.47 16.46 17.30
N SER A 154 3.44 16.20 16.50
CA SER A 154 2.89 17.12 15.51
C SER A 154 1.67 17.86 16.06
N TYR A 155 1.37 19.01 15.47
CA TYR A 155 0.18 19.78 15.85
C TYR A 155 -1.02 19.34 15.02
N SER A 156 -2.14 19.02 15.67
CA SER A 156 -3.38 18.67 14.98
C SER A 156 -4.62 19.25 15.64
N GLU A 157 -5.61 19.61 14.82
CA GLU A 157 -6.90 20.14 15.26
C GLU A 157 -8.02 19.71 14.30
N LEU A 158 -9.26 19.97 14.72
CA LEU A 158 -10.44 19.84 13.87
C LEU A 158 -10.82 21.21 13.31
N SER A 159 -11.24 21.25 12.05
CA SER A 159 -11.75 22.50 11.48
C SER A 159 -13.08 22.89 12.12
N ASN A 160 -13.19 24.12 12.64
CA ASN A 160 -14.42 24.59 13.29
C ASN A 160 -15.46 25.14 12.30
N ALA A 161 -15.02 25.52 11.10
CA ALA A 161 -15.86 25.98 10.01
C ALA A 161 -15.39 25.38 8.68
N THR A 162 -16.19 25.62 7.63
CA THR A 162 -15.82 25.29 6.26
C THR A 162 -15.11 26.50 5.65
N GLY A 163 -13.89 26.29 5.18
CA GLY A 163 -13.10 27.34 4.56
C GLY A 163 -11.77 26.84 4.01
N VAL A 164 -10.72 27.64 4.12
CA VAL A 164 -9.43 27.37 3.47
C VAL A 164 -8.33 27.31 4.51
N ALA A 165 -7.61 26.19 4.53
CA ALA A 165 -6.34 26.07 5.21
C ALA A 165 -5.20 26.47 4.27
N LYS A 166 -4.32 27.32 4.77
CA LYS A 166 -3.10 27.77 4.10
C LYS A 166 -1.89 27.40 4.95
N VAL A 167 -0.92 26.77 4.31
CA VAL A 167 0.42 26.60 4.87
C VAL A 167 1.26 27.76 4.37
N MET A 168 1.69 28.62 5.29
CA MET A 168 2.45 29.82 5.00
C MET A 168 3.87 29.68 5.54
N PHE A 169 4.87 30.10 4.78
CA PHE A 169 6.25 30.19 5.23
C PHE A 169 6.67 31.66 5.33
N VAL A 170 7.31 32.02 6.43
CA VAL A 170 7.89 33.35 6.64
C VAL A 170 9.38 33.19 6.83
N GLY A 171 10.12 33.50 5.77
CA GLY A 171 11.58 33.40 5.73
C GLY A 171 12.29 34.67 6.20
N SER A 172 13.53 34.81 5.77
CA SER A 172 14.43 35.91 6.10
C SER A 172 13.98 37.26 5.50
N SER A 173 13.25 37.23 4.38
CA SER A 173 12.63 38.43 3.77
C SER A 173 11.57 39.07 4.68
N GLY A 174 10.96 38.29 5.58
CA GLY A 174 9.82 38.69 6.39
C GLY A 174 8.48 38.67 5.65
N ASP A 175 8.47 38.51 4.33
CA ASP A 175 7.27 38.41 3.52
C ASP A 175 6.69 36.98 3.58
N PRO A 176 5.41 36.79 3.96
CA PRO A 176 4.79 35.47 3.98
C PRO A 176 4.56 34.91 2.57
N GLU A 177 5.06 33.69 2.33
CA GLU A 177 4.84 32.91 1.11
C GLU A 177 3.78 31.83 1.36
N GLU A 178 2.79 31.69 0.46
CA GLU A 178 1.81 30.61 0.51
C GLU A 178 2.39 29.34 -0.14
N LEU A 179 2.84 28.40 0.68
CA LEU A 179 3.41 27.13 0.23
C LEU A 179 2.34 26.15 -0.25
N HIS A 180 1.19 26.14 0.42
CA HIS A 180 0.10 25.23 0.10
C HIS A 180 -1.26 25.82 0.50
N ARG A 181 -2.29 25.45 -0.26
CA ARG A 181 -3.69 25.76 0.05
C ARG A 181 -4.58 24.55 -0.17
N ARG A 182 -5.52 24.35 0.74
CA ARG A 182 -6.56 23.33 0.62
C ARG A 182 -7.85 23.78 1.31
N THR A 183 -8.98 23.37 0.74
CA THR A 183 -10.28 23.54 1.38
C THR A 183 -10.45 22.54 2.51
N LEU A 184 -10.88 23.00 3.69
CA LEU A 184 -11.32 22.14 4.79
C LEU A 184 -12.82 22.36 5.02
N LYS A 185 -13.55 21.28 5.27
CA LYS A 185 -14.94 21.31 5.73
C LYS A 185 -14.95 21.33 7.27
N LYS A 186 -16.03 21.85 7.83
CA LYS A 186 -16.27 21.78 9.28
C LYS A 186 -16.17 20.32 9.76
N GLY A 187 -15.33 20.09 10.77
CA GLY A 187 -15.08 18.78 11.37
C GLY A 187 -13.98 17.95 10.71
N ASP A 188 -13.38 18.43 9.61
CA ASP A 188 -12.23 17.77 9.00
C ASP A 188 -11.02 17.85 9.94
N PRO A 189 -10.33 16.73 10.22
CA PRO A 189 -9.06 16.76 10.95
C PRO A 189 -7.93 17.23 10.04
N TRP A 190 -7.04 18.08 10.57
CA TRP A 190 -5.81 18.48 9.91
C TRP A 190 -4.62 18.41 10.87
N MET A 191 -3.41 18.27 10.31
CA MET A 191 -2.18 18.20 11.08
C MET A 191 -1.00 18.82 10.32
N LEU A 192 -0.14 19.51 11.06
CA LEU A 192 1.18 19.95 10.64
C LEU A 192 2.26 19.19 11.40
N ALA A 193 3.03 18.40 10.66
CA ALA A 193 4.18 17.65 11.13
C ALA A 193 5.48 18.27 10.60
N THR A 194 6.49 18.35 11.47
CA THR A 194 7.87 18.66 11.05
C THR A 194 8.83 17.83 11.88
N ASN A 195 9.97 17.45 11.30
CA ASN A 195 11.11 16.92 12.05
C ASN A 195 12.28 17.89 11.99
N SER A 196 13.12 17.90 13.01
CA SER A 196 14.41 18.61 12.98
C SER A 196 15.41 17.76 12.21
N LEU A 197 15.96 18.31 11.13
CA LEU A 197 16.99 17.61 10.35
C LEU A 197 18.28 17.42 11.16
N GLU A 198 18.57 18.31 12.10
CA GLU A 198 19.68 18.14 13.05
C GLU A 198 19.45 16.92 13.94
N GLU A 199 18.24 16.72 14.47
CA GLU A 199 17.91 15.54 15.28
C GLU A 199 17.97 14.25 14.46
N VAL A 200 17.53 14.29 13.19
CA VAL A 200 17.64 13.15 12.26
C VAL A 200 19.11 12.78 12.04
N LYS A 201 19.98 13.76 11.76
CA LYS A 201 21.42 13.54 11.59
C LYS A 201 22.06 13.01 12.87
N ALA A 202 21.71 13.58 14.02
CA ALA A 202 22.20 13.11 15.31
C ALA A 202 21.76 11.66 15.59
N TRP A 203 20.51 11.30 15.27
CA TRP A 203 20.04 9.93 15.35
C TRP A 203 20.80 9.01 14.40
N ALA A 204 21.04 9.41 13.14
CA ALA A 204 21.79 8.62 12.16
C ALA A 204 23.20 8.26 12.66
N HIS A 205 23.94 9.22 13.21
CA HIS A 205 25.25 8.92 13.80
C HIS A 205 25.13 7.93 14.97
N ARG A 206 24.17 8.11 15.88
CA ARG A 206 23.96 7.18 17.00
C ARG A 206 23.60 5.77 16.50
N PHE A 207 22.73 5.68 15.51
CA PHE A 207 22.28 4.44 14.89
C PHE A 207 23.44 3.66 14.26
N PHE A 208 24.25 4.29 13.42
CA PHE A 208 25.41 3.62 12.80
C PHE A 208 26.51 3.28 13.79
N GLN A 209 26.79 4.16 14.78
CA GLN A 209 27.73 3.87 15.86
C GLN A 209 27.27 2.67 16.68
N ARG A 210 25.98 2.61 17.01
CA ARG A 210 25.38 1.48 17.72
C ARG A 210 25.51 0.19 16.92
N ALA A 211 25.19 0.21 15.63
CA ALA A 211 25.35 -0.97 14.77
C ALA A 211 26.79 -1.50 14.73
N LEU A 212 27.78 -0.60 14.64
CA LEU A 212 29.20 -0.97 14.67
C LEU A 212 29.63 -1.52 16.04
N ASN A 213 29.23 -0.85 17.13
CA ASN A 213 29.57 -1.26 18.50
C ASN A 213 28.94 -2.61 18.86
N GLU A 214 27.68 -2.81 18.45
CA GLU A 214 26.93 -4.03 18.68
C GLU A 214 27.23 -5.10 17.62
N LYS A 215 27.97 -4.78 16.55
CA LYS A 215 28.27 -5.69 15.42
C LYS A 215 27.00 -6.30 14.81
N ARG A 216 26.06 -5.44 14.41
CA ARG A 216 24.79 -5.83 13.79
C ARG A 216 24.69 -5.31 12.37
N ASP A 217 24.18 -6.14 11.46
CA ASP A 217 23.82 -5.69 10.12
C ASP A 217 22.72 -4.62 10.19
N ILE A 218 22.78 -3.67 9.27
CA ILE A 218 22.02 -2.43 9.33
C ILE A 218 20.90 -2.49 8.31
N TYR A 219 19.68 -2.26 8.79
CA TYR A 219 18.48 -2.18 7.96
C TYR A 219 17.83 -0.82 8.18
N LEU A 220 17.61 -0.03 7.13
CA LEU A 220 16.96 1.28 7.21
C LEU A 220 15.67 1.31 6.38
N GLY A 221 14.56 1.75 6.98
CA GLY A 221 13.25 1.77 6.33
C GLY A 221 12.55 3.11 6.43
N LEU A 222 12.20 3.69 5.27
CA LEU A 222 11.39 4.92 5.14
C LEU A 222 10.39 4.80 3.99
N LYS A 223 9.47 5.76 3.83
CA LYS A 223 8.49 5.83 2.73
C LYS A 223 8.72 7.04 1.81
N ASP A 224 9.96 7.26 1.40
CA ASP A 224 10.41 8.43 0.63
C ASP A 224 9.84 8.54 -0.79
N THR A 225 9.38 7.45 -1.40
CA THR A 225 8.74 7.50 -2.72
C THR A 225 7.35 8.15 -2.68
N VAL A 226 6.67 8.10 -1.52
CA VAL A 226 5.32 8.65 -1.33
C VAL A 226 5.37 10.05 -0.72
N ILE A 227 6.17 10.23 0.32
CA ILE A 227 6.33 11.50 1.05
C ILE A 227 7.77 12.01 0.92
N SER A 228 8.19 12.26 -0.32
CA SER A 228 9.57 12.64 -0.68
C SER A 228 10.07 13.92 0.00
N GLY A 229 9.19 14.90 0.21
CA GLY A 229 9.52 16.12 0.92
C GLY A 229 9.61 15.96 2.45
N TYR A 230 9.29 14.78 2.97
CA TYR A 230 9.37 14.44 4.38
C TYR A 230 10.38 13.32 4.64
N ASP A 231 10.01 12.07 4.33
CA ASP A 231 10.89 10.91 4.47
C ASP A 231 12.06 10.95 3.48
N GLY A 232 11.87 11.49 2.27
CA GLY A 232 12.96 11.58 1.29
C GLY A 232 14.09 12.50 1.74
N VAL A 233 13.75 13.59 2.42
CA VAL A 233 14.74 14.51 3.00
C VAL A 233 15.49 13.86 4.15
N MET A 234 14.77 13.14 5.03
CA MET A 234 15.40 12.39 6.11
C MET A 234 16.33 11.29 5.57
N ARG A 235 15.84 10.51 4.60
CA ARG A 235 16.63 9.47 3.93
C ARG A 235 17.90 10.06 3.31
N ALA A 236 17.81 11.13 2.54
CA ALA A 236 18.97 11.76 1.92
C ALA A 236 20.02 12.14 2.97
N ALA A 237 19.63 12.76 4.08
CA ALA A 237 20.56 13.11 5.15
C ALA A 237 21.18 11.89 5.85
N ILE A 238 20.42 10.80 6.03
CA ILE A 238 20.93 9.55 6.64
C ILE A 238 21.91 8.84 5.68
N GLU A 239 21.57 8.76 4.40
CA GLU A 239 22.40 8.17 3.35
C GLU A 239 23.71 8.94 3.16
N ASP A 240 23.65 10.28 3.15
CA ASP A 240 24.84 11.13 3.06
C ASP A 240 25.82 10.84 4.20
N ILE A 241 25.31 10.72 5.44
CA ILE A 241 26.11 10.37 6.61
C ILE A 241 26.69 8.96 6.48
N TYR A 242 25.90 7.99 5.99
CA TYR A 242 26.38 6.64 5.78
C TYR A 242 27.55 6.62 4.79
N GLU A 243 27.35 7.21 3.62
CA GLU A 243 28.33 7.26 2.53
C GLU A 243 29.59 8.02 2.94
N SER A 244 29.48 9.15 3.64
CA SER A 244 30.63 9.96 4.04
C SER A 244 31.41 9.38 5.21
N ASP A 245 30.72 8.87 6.24
CA ASP A 245 31.34 8.66 7.55
C ASP A 245 31.40 7.18 7.98
N TYR A 246 30.53 6.32 7.44
CA TYR A 246 30.32 4.97 7.98
C TYR A 246 30.51 3.83 6.98
N LYS A 247 30.40 4.07 5.67
CA LYS A 247 30.49 3.03 4.64
C LYS A 247 31.77 2.19 4.75
N ASP A 248 32.92 2.86 4.81
CA ASP A 248 34.22 2.17 4.95
C ASP A 248 34.35 1.46 6.29
N LYS A 249 33.77 2.03 7.37
CA LYS A 249 33.80 1.43 8.72
C LYS A 249 32.93 0.19 8.81
N VAL A 250 31.75 0.22 8.18
CA VAL A 250 30.78 -0.88 8.10
C VAL A 250 31.38 -2.02 7.26
N ALA A 251 31.97 -1.69 6.10
CA ALA A 251 32.68 -2.67 5.27
C ALA A 251 33.88 -3.29 6.01
N ALA A 252 34.70 -2.48 6.69
CA ALA A 252 35.84 -2.97 7.48
C ALA A 252 35.41 -3.85 8.67
N ALA A 253 34.23 -3.61 9.23
CA ALA A 253 33.63 -4.44 10.27
C ALA A 253 32.99 -5.73 9.73
N GLY A 254 32.91 -5.91 8.41
CA GLY A 254 32.26 -7.05 7.75
C GLY A 254 30.73 -7.04 7.89
N LEU A 255 30.14 -5.86 8.10
CA LEU A 255 28.70 -5.68 8.24
C LEU A 255 28.08 -5.21 6.91
N SER A 256 26.78 -5.43 6.75
CA SER A 256 26.02 -5.00 5.58
C SER A 256 25.06 -3.86 5.90
N TYR A 257 24.79 -3.02 4.91
CA TYR A 257 23.79 -1.95 4.96
C TYR A 257 22.71 -2.20 3.90
N HIS A 258 21.44 -2.19 4.34
CA HIS A 258 20.28 -2.44 3.50
C HIS A 258 19.22 -1.36 3.69
N TYR A 259 19.04 -0.51 2.69
CA TYR A 259 17.91 0.39 2.61
C TYR A 259 16.80 -0.21 1.73
N GLU A 260 15.56 -0.11 2.21
CA GLU A 260 14.33 -0.49 1.48
C GLU A 260 13.17 0.42 1.92
N LEU A 261 12.07 0.41 1.14
CA LEU A 261 10.83 1.03 1.62
C LEU A 261 10.32 0.28 2.86
N ILE A 262 9.80 1.02 3.85
CA ILE A 262 9.43 0.50 5.17
C ILE A 262 8.45 -0.68 5.13
N ASP A 263 7.49 -0.68 4.21
CA ASP A 263 6.52 -1.76 3.98
C ASP A 263 7.20 -3.05 3.51
N ALA A 264 8.02 -2.97 2.46
CA ALA A 264 8.79 -4.10 1.96
C ALA A 264 9.79 -4.62 3.00
N GLN A 265 10.46 -3.70 3.70
CA GLN A 265 11.42 -4.05 4.73
C GLN A 265 10.76 -4.73 5.93
N ALA A 266 9.59 -4.23 6.37
CA ALA A 266 8.85 -4.83 7.46
C ALA A 266 8.35 -6.24 7.07
N ALA A 267 7.84 -6.40 5.84
CA ALA A 267 7.45 -7.71 5.32
C ALA A 267 8.64 -8.68 5.30
N ARG A 268 9.80 -8.25 4.79
CA ARG A 268 11.02 -9.06 4.73
C ARG A 268 11.53 -9.44 6.11
N ILE A 269 11.70 -8.46 7.01
CA ILE A 269 12.23 -8.72 8.35
C ILE A 269 11.29 -9.64 9.11
N VAL A 270 9.96 -9.45 9.05
CA VAL A 270 8.99 -10.29 9.77
C VAL A 270 8.92 -11.73 9.23
N SER A 271 8.93 -11.91 7.92
CA SER A 271 8.77 -13.22 7.26
C SER A 271 10.07 -14.00 7.05
N ASN A 272 11.19 -13.29 6.85
CA ASN A 272 12.52 -13.87 6.68
C ASN A 272 13.57 -13.05 7.47
N PRO A 273 13.47 -13.05 8.82
CA PRO A 273 14.38 -12.30 9.66
C PRO A 273 15.83 -12.77 9.51
N PRO A 274 16.81 -11.85 9.54
CA PRO A 274 18.21 -12.21 9.76
C PRO A 274 18.40 -12.76 11.18
N GLU A 275 19.52 -13.40 11.47
CA GLU A 275 19.83 -13.83 12.85
C GLU A 275 20.06 -12.63 13.77
N ARG A 276 20.69 -11.59 13.22
CA ARG A 276 21.16 -10.41 13.95
C ARG A 276 21.02 -9.15 13.10
N ALA A 277 20.34 -8.13 13.62
CA ALA A 277 20.16 -6.87 12.90
C ALA A 277 19.83 -5.69 13.82
N LEU A 278 20.24 -4.50 13.39
CA LEU A 278 19.71 -3.24 13.90
C LEU A 278 18.83 -2.61 12.82
N TRP A 279 17.53 -2.51 13.13
CA TRP A 279 16.51 -2.04 12.20
C TRP A 279 16.10 -0.60 12.52
N GLY A 280 16.58 0.35 11.73
CA GLY A 280 16.31 1.78 11.85
C GLY A 280 15.01 2.17 11.15
N VAL A 281 14.11 2.81 11.91
CA VAL A 281 12.88 3.43 11.42
C VAL A 281 12.77 4.81 12.08
N PRO A 282 13.23 5.89 11.43
CA PRO A 282 13.37 7.19 12.07
C PRO A 282 12.03 7.79 12.51
N ASP A 283 10.94 7.59 11.74
CA ASP A 283 9.61 8.00 12.16
C ASP A 283 9.17 7.26 13.43
N ASN A 284 9.02 8.00 14.54
CA ASN A 284 8.70 7.44 15.85
C ASN A 284 7.40 6.62 15.85
N VAL A 285 6.38 7.07 15.13
CA VAL A 285 5.05 6.45 15.18
C VAL A 285 5.07 5.08 14.50
N SER A 286 5.67 4.99 13.33
CA SER A 286 5.87 3.74 12.59
C SER A 286 6.87 2.82 13.31
N GLY A 287 8.01 3.38 13.71
CA GLY A 287 9.06 2.67 14.44
C GLY A 287 8.56 2.05 15.73
N MET A 288 7.72 2.75 16.51
CA MET A 288 7.22 2.20 17.77
C MET A 288 6.22 1.05 17.62
N LYS A 289 5.49 0.98 16.50
CA LYS A 289 4.62 -0.16 16.19
C LYS A 289 5.46 -1.38 15.87
N LEU A 290 6.49 -1.21 15.03
CA LEU A 290 7.42 -2.27 14.64
C LEU A 290 8.27 -2.75 15.81
N TYR A 291 8.78 -1.85 16.65
CA TYR A 291 9.48 -2.20 17.89
C TYR A 291 8.62 -3.11 18.77
N LYS A 292 7.36 -2.72 19.04
CA LYS A 292 6.47 -3.53 19.89
C LYS A 292 6.16 -4.88 19.28
N LEU A 293 5.98 -4.96 17.95
CA LEU A 293 5.83 -6.22 17.25
C LEU A 293 7.07 -7.10 17.45
N VAL A 294 8.27 -6.59 17.16
CA VAL A 294 9.54 -7.33 17.32
C VAL A 294 9.71 -7.83 18.76
N GLN A 295 9.40 -7.02 19.78
CA GLN A 295 9.47 -7.47 21.17
C GLN A 295 8.48 -8.62 21.48
N GLN A 296 7.28 -8.60 20.89
CA GLN A 296 6.34 -9.73 21.02
C GLN A 296 6.88 -10.98 20.31
N LEU A 297 7.40 -10.84 19.08
CA LEU A 297 7.93 -11.95 18.30
C LEU A 297 9.14 -12.59 18.99
N LYS A 298 10.07 -11.79 19.52
CA LYS A 298 11.24 -12.29 20.25
C LYS A 298 10.89 -13.09 21.49
N HIS A 299 9.76 -12.78 22.12
CA HIS A 299 9.35 -13.41 23.37
C HIS A 299 8.41 -14.61 23.15
N TYR A 300 7.45 -14.51 22.24
CA TYR A 300 6.41 -15.52 22.02
C TYR A 300 6.54 -16.30 20.71
N GLY A 301 7.41 -15.86 19.80
CA GLY A 301 7.50 -16.40 18.44
C GLY A 301 6.35 -15.91 17.54
N LEU A 302 6.34 -16.43 16.30
CA LEU A 302 5.20 -16.31 15.41
C LEU A 302 4.25 -17.49 15.63
N PRO A 303 2.96 -17.25 15.93
CA PRO A 303 2.00 -18.34 16.03
C PRO A 303 1.72 -18.96 14.66
N GLU A 304 1.08 -20.13 14.66
CA GLU A 304 0.42 -20.61 13.46
C GLU A 304 -0.72 -19.69 13.05
N ARG A 305 -0.63 -19.15 11.84
CA ARG A 305 -1.74 -18.42 11.23
C ARG A 305 -2.81 -19.42 10.78
N LYS A 306 -3.82 -19.62 11.64
CA LYS A 306 -4.95 -20.53 11.39
C LYS A 306 -6.11 -19.89 10.63
N ALA A 307 -6.02 -18.60 10.34
CA ALA A 307 -7.09 -17.80 9.79
C ALA A 307 -6.57 -16.71 8.85
N HIS A 308 -7.41 -16.36 7.88
CA HIS A 308 -7.15 -15.29 6.93
C HIS A 308 -7.27 -13.93 7.61
N VAL A 309 -6.48 -12.98 7.12
CA VAL A 309 -6.46 -11.60 7.63
C VAL A 309 -7.02 -10.70 6.56
N SER A 310 -7.90 -9.79 6.97
CA SER A 310 -8.47 -8.80 6.08
C SER A 310 -8.12 -7.41 6.57
N ILE A 311 -7.63 -6.56 5.69
CA ILE A 311 -7.18 -5.21 6.03
C ILE A 311 -7.95 -4.23 5.18
N SER A 312 -8.59 -3.27 5.83
CA SER A 312 -9.24 -2.15 5.15
C SER A 312 -8.39 -0.90 5.33
N ARG A 313 -8.02 -0.26 4.23
CA ARG A 313 -7.15 0.93 4.20
C ARG A 313 -7.95 2.12 3.74
N MET A 314 -7.90 3.19 4.54
CA MET A 314 -8.51 4.45 4.16
C MET A 314 -7.65 5.12 3.08
N SER A 315 -8.13 5.11 1.83
CA SER A 315 -7.44 5.74 0.69
C SER A 315 -8.19 6.96 0.15
N ALA A 316 -9.49 7.06 0.41
CA ALA A 316 -10.30 8.19 -0.02
C ALA A 316 -10.09 9.42 0.89
N GLY A 317 -10.60 10.58 0.47
CA GLY A 317 -10.75 11.74 1.34
C GLY A 317 -9.50 12.54 1.70
N GLY A 318 -8.33 12.24 1.13
CA GLY A 318 -7.06 12.88 1.50
C GLY A 318 -5.95 11.89 1.74
N GLY A 319 -6.26 10.61 1.98
CA GLY A 319 -5.31 9.51 1.98
C GLY A 319 -4.20 9.63 3.02
N ASP A 320 -4.44 10.35 4.11
CA ASP A 320 -3.49 10.59 5.20
C ASP A 320 -2.14 11.16 4.67
N GLN A 321 -1.03 10.46 4.93
CA GLN A 321 0.30 10.80 4.43
C GLN A 321 0.36 10.77 2.89
N TYR A 322 -0.41 9.90 2.22
CA TYR A 322 -0.32 9.70 0.76
C TYR A 322 -0.93 10.86 -0.04
N GLY A 323 -1.88 11.60 0.53
CA GLY A 323 -2.39 12.84 -0.08
C GLY A 323 -2.03 14.09 0.69
N SER A 324 -1.04 14.01 1.59
CA SER A 324 -0.48 15.15 2.29
C SER A 324 0.34 16.04 1.36
N TYR A 325 0.39 17.33 1.70
CA TYR A 325 1.41 18.22 1.18
C TYR A 325 2.71 17.97 1.95
N ASN A 326 3.84 17.83 1.26
CA ASN A 326 5.13 17.67 1.91
C ASN A 326 6.23 18.37 1.10
N THR A 327 7.15 19.01 1.81
CA THR A 327 8.32 19.73 1.26
C THR A 327 9.40 19.88 2.33
N PRO A 328 10.69 19.93 1.97
CA PRO A 328 11.69 20.54 2.85
C PRO A 328 11.40 22.03 3.03
N ALA A 329 11.71 22.56 4.21
CA ALA A 329 11.77 23.99 4.46
C ALA A 329 12.88 24.64 3.60
N PRO A 330 12.61 25.76 2.90
CA PRO A 330 13.58 26.34 1.96
C PRO A 330 14.76 27.04 2.66
N GLU A 331 14.53 27.61 3.84
CA GLU A 331 15.53 28.25 4.68
C GLU A 331 15.04 28.27 6.14
N LYS A 332 15.84 28.82 7.05
CA LYS A 332 15.39 29.09 8.41
C LYS A 332 14.24 30.10 8.39
N GLY A 333 13.12 29.74 8.99
CA GLY A 333 11.94 30.61 9.04
C GLY A 333 10.85 30.10 9.98
N ILE A 334 9.65 30.63 9.79
CA ILE A 334 8.46 30.22 10.53
C ILE A 334 7.46 29.60 9.56
N ILE A 335 7.09 28.35 9.80
CA ILE A 335 5.97 27.70 9.13
C ILE A 335 4.70 27.98 9.94
N LYS A 336 3.63 28.36 9.26
CA LYS A 336 2.35 28.73 9.87
C LYS A 336 1.22 27.99 9.18
N VAL A 337 0.20 27.64 9.94
CA VAL A 337 -1.08 27.17 9.41
C VAL A 337 -2.14 28.20 9.73
N ILE A 338 -2.73 28.76 8.69
CA ILE A 338 -3.86 29.67 8.78
C ILE A 338 -5.10 28.89 8.35
N VAL A 339 -6.10 28.81 9.22
CA VAL A 339 -7.41 28.22 8.89
C VAL A 339 -8.45 29.30 9.12
N ASP A 340 -9.25 29.58 8.10
CA ASP A 340 -10.33 30.58 8.14
C ASP A 340 -9.84 32.00 8.50
N GLY A 341 -8.63 32.34 8.07
CA GLY A 341 -8.01 33.65 8.33
C GLY A 341 -7.39 33.79 9.71
N GLU A 342 -7.51 32.79 10.58
CA GLU A 342 -6.87 32.74 11.89
C GLU A 342 -5.59 31.89 11.84
N GLU A 343 -4.49 32.41 12.38
CA GLU A 343 -3.28 31.62 12.61
C GLU A 343 -3.57 30.60 13.71
N LYS A 344 -3.67 29.33 13.33
CA LYS A 344 -3.94 28.21 14.26
C LYS A 344 -2.67 27.67 14.88
N HIS A 345 -1.58 27.66 14.11
CA HIS A 345 -0.30 27.16 14.58
C HIS A 345 0.84 27.86 13.85
N ALA A 346 1.94 28.07 14.57
CA ALA A 346 3.19 28.55 14.01
C ALA A 346 4.34 27.88 14.72
N ARG A 347 5.38 27.48 13.97
CA ARG A 347 6.61 26.94 14.55
C ARG A 347 7.82 27.33 13.72
N THR A 348 8.97 27.42 14.38
CA THR A 348 10.25 27.63 13.69
C THR A 348 10.68 26.34 13.01
N VAL A 349 11.21 26.48 11.80
CA VAL A 349 11.87 25.42 11.02
C VAL A 349 13.22 25.91 10.56
N MET A 350 14.18 24.99 10.45
CA MET A 350 15.50 25.22 9.88
C MET A 350 15.50 24.86 8.39
N GLU A 351 16.52 25.30 7.68
CA GLU A 351 16.73 24.91 6.28
C GLU A 351 16.73 23.38 6.13
N ASN A 352 15.98 22.89 5.16
CA ASN A 352 15.76 21.47 4.89
C ASN A 352 15.05 20.67 6.00
N ASP A 353 14.50 21.30 7.03
CA ASP A 353 13.61 20.57 7.93
C ASP A 353 12.41 20.01 7.14
N PRO A 354 12.12 18.70 7.20
CA PRO A 354 10.99 18.12 6.50
C PRO A 354 9.67 18.64 7.07
N ILE A 355 8.78 19.09 6.19
CA ILE A 355 7.43 19.59 6.51
C ILE A 355 6.39 18.68 5.87
N LEU A 356 5.35 18.34 6.63
CA LEU A 356 4.21 17.58 6.16
C LEU A 356 2.91 18.19 6.70
N PHE A 357 1.97 18.48 5.79
CA PHE A 357 0.63 18.96 6.12
C PHE A 357 -0.42 17.97 5.60
N MET A 358 -1.13 17.34 6.52
CA MET A 358 -2.16 16.34 6.22
C MET A 358 -3.54 16.81 6.67
N SER A 359 -4.57 16.33 5.98
CA SER A 359 -5.97 16.43 6.41
C SER A 359 -6.75 15.34 5.69
N ASN A 360 -7.90 15.00 6.26
CA ASN A 360 -8.88 14.16 5.61
C ASN A 360 -10.26 14.80 5.67
N ASP A 361 -11.09 14.48 4.69
CA ASP A 361 -12.51 14.80 4.71
C ASP A 361 -13.21 13.92 5.75
N ARG A 362 -13.94 14.55 6.69
CA ARG A 362 -14.74 13.85 7.70
C ARG A 362 -15.74 12.88 7.08
N GLU A 363 -16.39 13.30 6.00
CA GLU A 363 -17.34 12.47 5.25
C GLU A 363 -16.67 11.24 4.66
N ALA A 364 -15.43 11.35 4.16
CA ALA A 364 -14.71 10.20 3.63
C ALA A 364 -14.29 9.24 4.75
N ILE A 365 -13.97 9.74 5.95
CA ILE A 365 -13.77 8.89 7.13
C ILE A 365 -15.07 8.14 7.47
N LYS A 366 -16.22 8.83 7.44
CA LYS A 366 -17.53 8.20 7.67
C LYS A 366 -17.82 7.12 6.63
N ASP A 367 -17.66 7.42 5.35
CA ASP A 367 -17.85 6.48 4.25
C ASP A 367 -16.96 5.23 4.40
N TRP A 368 -15.71 5.42 4.82
CA TRP A 368 -14.78 4.31 5.08
C TRP A 368 -15.23 3.45 6.26
N VAL A 369 -15.61 4.06 7.39
CA VAL A 369 -16.09 3.29 8.56
C VAL A 369 -17.40 2.57 8.26
N GLU A 370 -18.32 3.18 7.51
CA GLU A 370 -19.54 2.54 7.01
C GLU A 370 -19.21 1.33 6.12
N GLN A 371 -18.25 1.47 5.21
CA GLN A 371 -17.78 0.36 4.38
C GLN A 371 -17.20 -0.76 5.25
N VAL A 372 -16.33 -0.45 6.19
CA VAL A 372 -15.77 -1.43 7.14
C VAL A 372 -16.87 -2.19 7.88
N PHE A 373 -17.90 -1.49 8.36
CA PHE A 373 -19.01 -2.11 9.08
C PHE A 373 -19.88 -2.99 8.19
N ARG A 374 -20.13 -2.54 6.96
CA ARG A 374 -20.87 -3.31 5.95
C ARG A 374 -20.10 -4.58 5.59
N ASP A 375 -18.82 -4.46 5.24
CA ASP A 375 -17.97 -5.56 4.83
C ASP A 375 -17.81 -6.58 5.96
N ALA A 376 -17.67 -6.12 7.21
CA ALA A 376 -17.63 -6.98 8.38
C ALA A 376 -18.96 -7.71 8.63
N SER A 377 -20.09 -7.03 8.46
CA SER A 377 -21.41 -7.65 8.65
C SER A 377 -21.72 -8.70 7.58
N VAL A 378 -21.45 -8.38 6.31
CA VAL A 378 -21.65 -9.30 5.18
C VAL A 378 -20.77 -10.54 5.32
N ASN A 379 -19.50 -10.34 5.68
CA ASN A 379 -18.53 -11.42 5.75
C ASN A 379 -18.38 -12.03 7.15
N LYS A 380 -19.23 -11.64 8.12
CA LYS A 380 -19.24 -12.13 9.51
C LYS A 380 -17.88 -12.00 10.21
N LYS A 381 -17.23 -10.85 10.04
CA LYS A 381 -15.91 -10.53 10.61
C LYS A 381 -16.04 -9.67 11.88
N GLU A 382 -15.07 -9.80 12.76
CA GLU A 382 -14.85 -8.91 13.89
C GLU A 382 -13.91 -7.76 13.48
N VAL A 383 -14.22 -6.54 13.90
CA VAL A 383 -13.46 -5.34 13.48
C VAL A 383 -12.51 -4.89 14.58
N TYR A 384 -11.24 -4.65 14.23
CA TYR A 384 -10.22 -4.21 15.18
C TYR A 384 -9.60 -2.90 14.71
N PHE A 385 -10.04 -1.76 15.24
CA PHE A 385 -9.48 -0.44 14.91
C PHE A 385 -8.22 -0.13 15.73
N GLY A 386 -7.18 0.35 15.05
CA GLY A 386 -5.97 0.93 15.67
C GLY A 386 -6.02 2.45 15.65
N LEU A 387 -6.42 3.09 16.76
CA LEU A 387 -6.55 4.54 16.88
C LEU A 387 -5.90 5.05 18.18
N LYS A 388 -5.19 6.17 18.11
CA LYS A 388 -4.51 6.82 19.25
C LYS A 388 -5.26 8.06 19.75
N ARG A 389 -6.56 7.91 20.00
CA ARG A 389 -7.49 8.98 20.43
C ARG A 389 -7.09 9.75 21.71
N GLU A 390 -6.20 9.16 22.52
CA GLU A 390 -5.77 9.73 23.80
C GLU A 390 -4.74 10.86 23.62
N PHE A 391 -4.08 10.94 22.46
CA PHE A 391 -2.91 11.80 22.26
C PHE A 391 -2.94 12.59 20.95
N VAL A 392 -3.79 12.21 19.98
CA VAL A 392 -3.80 12.81 18.64
C VAL A 392 -5.24 13.18 18.27
N ASN A 393 -5.53 14.48 18.18
CA ASN A 393 -6.86 15.00 17.80
C ASN A 393 -7.30 14.49 16.42
N TYR A 394 -6.34 14.27 15.52
CA TYR A 394 -6.57 13.65 14.21
C TYR A 394 -7.30 12.31 14.31
N ASP A 395 -6.91 11.46 15.26
CA ASP A 395 -7.50 10.12 15.49
C ASP A 395 -8.83 10.18 16.27
N GLU A 396 -9.10 11.29 16.96
CA GLU A 396 -10.36 11.48 17.70
C GLU A 396 -11.56 11.50 16.75
N VAL A 397 -11.42 12.08 15.55
CA VAL A 397 -12.50 12.14 14.55
C VAL A 397 -13.00 10.76 14.18
N TYR A 398 -12.08 9.81 13.94
CA TYR A 398 -12.42 8.43 13.62
C TYR A 398 -13.24 7.79 14.73
N SER A 399 -12.84 8.01 15.99
CA SER A 399 -13.58 7.50 17.15
C SER A 399 -14.97 8.12 17.25
N SER A 400 -15.08 9.43 17.00
CA SER A 400 -16.37 10.15 17.03
C SER A 400 -17.34 9.66 15.95
N ILE A 401 -16.82 9.37 14.75
CA ILE A 401 -17.58 8.86 13.60
C ILE A 401 -18.05 7.43 13.85
N ILE A 402 -17.20 6.57 14.41
CA ILE A 402 -17.62 5.22 14.83
C ILE A 402 -18.81 5.30 15.79
N LEU A 403 -18.79 6.24 16.75
CA LEU A 403 -19.90 6.43 17.67
C LEU A 403 -21.16 7.01 16.99
N GLU A 404 -21.00 7.91 16.02
CA GLU A 404 -22.09 8.44 15.20
C GLU A 404 -22.79 7.34 14.42
N ILE A 405 -22.04 6.57 13.62
CA ILE A 405 -22.57 5.46 12.82
C ILE A 405 -23.28 4.43 13.70
N ARG A 406 -22.74 4.13 14.89
CA ARG A 406 -23.43 3.24 15.85
C ARG A 406 -24.78 3.76 16.29
N LYS A 407 -24.92 5.07 16.52
CA LYS A 407 -26.20 5.67 16.89
C LYS A 407 -27.17 5.65 15.72
N GLU A 408 -26.68 5.90 14.51
CA GLU A 408 -27.48 5.82 13.28
C GLU A 408 -28.01 4.40 13.05
N LEU A 409 -27.14 3.39 13.16
CA LEU A 409 -27.52 1.98 13.07
C LEU A 409 -28.51 1.57 14.16
N ALA A 410 -28.30 2.02 15.41
CA ALA A 410 -29.24 1.77 16.51
C ALA A 410 -30.60 2.42 16.27
N ALA A 411 -30.66 3.60 15.66
CA ALA A 411 -31.92 4.26 15.29
C ALA A 411 -32.69 3.48 14.20
N LEU A 412 -32.00 2.65 13.41
CA LEU A 412 -32.56 1.76 12.40
C LEU A 412 -32.80 0.33 12.93
N ASP A 413 -32.69 0.10 14.24
CA ASP A 413 -32.76 -1.24 14.86
C ASP A 413 -31.81 -2.27 14.22
N THR A 414 -30.68 -1.78 13.70
CA THR A 414 -29.67 -2.61 13.04
C THR A 414 -28.45 -2.72 13.96
N PRO A 415 -28.08 -3.93 14.41
CA PRO A 415 -26.89 -4.08 15.24
C PRO A 415 -25.62 -3.82 14.41
N PRO A 416 -24.65 -3.02 14.91
CA PRO A 416 -23.34 -2.93 14.28
C PRO A 416 -22.58 -4.27 14.42
N PRO A 417 -21.57 -4.53 13.57
CA PRO A 417 -20.70 -5.69 13.77
C PRO A 417 -19.94 -5.58 15.10
N SER A 418 -19.44 -6.71 15.60
CA SER A 418 -18.56 -6.69 16.77
C SER A 418 -17.28 -5.96 16.43
N PHE A 419 -16.89 -4.97 17.26
CA PHE A 419 -15.67 -4.22 17.03
C PHE A 419 -14.95 -3.86 18.34
N MET A 420 -13.65 -3.63 18.23
CA MET A 420 -12.77 -3.17 19.30
C MET A 420 -11.92 -2.00 18.81
N ILE A 421 -11.71 -1.00 19.66
CA ILE A 421 -10.76 0.09 19.43
C ILE A 421 -9.56 -0.14 20.37
N MET A 422 -8.36 -0.12 19.82
CA MET A 422 -7.11 -0.29 20.56
C MET A 422 -6.02 0.62 19.99
N ARG A 423 -4.87 0.69 20.68
CA ARG A 423 -3.71 1.43 20.16
C ARG A 423 -3.19 0.79 18.86
N PRO A 424 -2.71 1.56 17.87
CA PRO A 424 -2.20 1.03 16.60
C PRO A 424 -1.15 -0.08 16.76
N SER A 425 -0.18 0.09 17.68
CA SER A 425 0.82 -0.95 17.98
C SER A 425 0.22 -2.27 18.50
N ARG A 426 -0.90 -2.21 19.24
CA ARG A 426 -1.61 -3.39 19.72
C ARG A 426 -2.44 -4.03 18.62
N GLN A 427 -2.99 -3.24 17.70
CA GLN A 427 -3.67 -3.76 16.51
C GLN A 427 -2.71 -4.57 15.66
N LEU A 428 -1.53 -4.04 15.33
CA LEU A 428 -0.50 -4.77 14.59
C LEU A 428 -0.07 -6.05 15.32
N SER A 429 0.21 -5.96 16.63
CA SER A 429 0.59 -7.14 17.41
C SER A 429 -0.53 -8.19 17.45
N LYS A 430 -1.80 -7.78 17.56
CA LYS A 430 -2.96 -8.66 17.54
C LYS A 430 -3.13 -9.31 16.17
N MET A 431 -2.92 -8.56 15.10
CA MET A 431 -3.00 -9.06 13.72
C MET A 431 -1.96 -10.14 13.42
N ILE A 432 -0.72 -9.96 13.91
CA ILE A 432 0.39 -10.87 13.59
C ILE A 432 0.53 -12.00 14.62
N CYS A 433 0.45 -11.69 15.92
CA CYS A 433 0.79 -12.63 16.99
C CYS A 433 -0.43 -13.35 17.59
N ASP A 434 -1.65 -12.92 17.29
CA ASP A 434 -2.88 -13.55 17.79
C ASP A 434 -4.08 -13.23 16.86
N PRO A 435 -4.01 -13.56 15.56
CA PRO A 435 -5.10 -13.27 14.65
C PRO A 435 -6.35 -14.08 15.06
N PRO A 436 -7.50 -13.43 15.31
CA PRO A 436 -8.76 -14.11 15.52
C PRO A 436 -9.20 -14.76 14.21
N ARG A 437 -10.14 -15.70 14.30
CA ARG A 437 -10.55 -16.53 13.15
C ARG A 437 -11.09 -15.72 11.96
N TRP A 438 -11.61 -14.52 12.19
CA TRP A 438 -12.26 -13.67 11.19
C TRP A 438 -12.04 -12.18 11.47
N GLY A 439 -10.78 -11.74 11.51
CA GLY A 439 -10.44 -10.34 11.80
C GLY A 439 -10.45 -9.45 10.55
N LEU A 440 -11.18 -8.33 10.63
CA LEU A 440 -11.01 -7.18 9.75
C LEU A 440 -10.27 -6.07 10.51
N TYR A 441 -9.18 -5.58 9.93
CA TYR A 441 -8.28 -4.60 10.55
C TYR A 441 -8.30 -3.30 9.75
N PRO A 442 -9.11 -2.31 10.15
CA PRO A 442 -9.12 -1.00 9.52
C PRO A 442 -7.91 -0.19 9.96
N ALA A 443 -7.16 0.36 9.00
CA ALA A 443 -5.98 1.18 9.26
C ALA A 443 -5.97 2.43 8.36
N GLN A 444 -5.32 3.49 8.85
CA GLN A 444 -4.89 4.62 8.03
C GLN A 444 -3.98 4.15 6.90
N ASN A 445 -3.84 4.95 5.84
CA ASN A 445 -3.30 4.47 4.57
C ASN A 445 -1.87 3.90 4.68
N LEU A 446 -0.95 4.64 5.31
CA LEU A 446 0.45 4.21 5.49
C LEU A 446 0.57 2.95 6.35
N ASP A 447 -0.14 2.92 7.48
CA ASP A 447 -0.14 1.77 8.39
C ASP A 447 -0.73 0.55 7.71
N GLY A 448 -1.87 0.72 7.03
CA GLY A 448 -2.51 -0.32 6.26
C GLY A 448 -1.61 -0.89 5.18
N ASP A 449 -0.81 -0.06 4.50
CA ASP A 449 0.19 -0.52 3.52
C ASP A 449 1.21 -1.45 4.16
N ILE A 450 1.90 -0.97 5.21
CA ILE A 450 2.90 -1.75 5.97
C ILE A 450 2.30 -3.05 6.51
N PHE A 451 1.14 -2.97 7.14
CA PHE A 451 0.47 -4.11 7.79
C PHE A 451 0.08 -5.16 6.78
N SER A 452 -0.39 -4.73 5.62
CA SER A 452 -0.84 -5.62 4.57
C SER A 452 0.31 -6.34 3.86
N ASP A 453 1.46 -5.69 3.70
CA ASP A 453 2.67 -6.33 3.18
C ASP A 453 3.24 -7.37 4.15
N ILE A 454 3.26 -7.07 5.47
CA ILE A 454 3.63 -8.06 6.49
C ILE A 454 2.69 -9.27 6.43
N SER A 455 1.38 -9.01 6.41
CA SER A 455 0.36 -10.06 6.39
C SER A 455 0.47 -10.96 5.15
N ALA A 456 0.66 -10.36 3.97
CA ALA A 456 0.81 -11.10 2.73
C ALA A 456 2.10 -11.93 2.71
N ALA A 457 3.24 -11.39 3.19
CA ALA A 457 4.50 -12.13 3.29
C ALA A 457 4.40 -13.34 4.23
N LEU A 458 3.70 -13.22 5.36
CA LEU A 458 3.43 -14.33 6.28
C LEU A 458 2.45 -15.38 5.71
N GLY A 459 1.62 -14.99 4.73
CA GLY A 459 0.69 -15.87 4.02
C GLY A 459 1.35 -16.79 3.00
N GLY A 460 2.64 -16.60 2.71
CA GLY A 460 3.40 -17.41 1.77
C GLY A 460 4.03 -16.58 0.66
N SER A 461 3.28 -15.68 0.03
CA SER A 461 3.80 -14.78 -1.02
C SER A 461 2.90 -13.54 -1.15
N LEU A 462 3.44 -12.43 -1.66
CA LEU A 462 2.62 -11.25 -1.98
C LEU A 462 1.55 -11.56 -3.04
N ALA A 463 1.81 -12.54 -3.91
CA ALA A 463 0.88 -12.99 -4.95
C ALA A 463 -0.29 -13.83 -4.43
N THR A 464 -0.35 -14.12 -3.12
CA THR A 464 -1.47 -14.85 -2.49
C THR A 464 -2.49 -13.93 -1.82
N ALA A 465 -2.54 -12.66 -2.23
CA ALA A 465 -3.52 -11.71 -1.75
C ALA A 465 -4.36 -11.13 -2.90
N SER A 466 -5.61 -10.79 -2.59
CA SER A 466 -6.54 -10.04 -3.43
C SER A 466 -6.61 -8.60 -2.92
N SER A 467 -6.70 -7.63 -3.83
CA SER A 467 -6.89 -6.21 -3.50
C SER A 467 -8.07 -5.66 -4.30
N VAL A 468 -9.00 -5.01 -3.60
CA VAL A 468 -10.15 -4.35 -4.20
C VAL A 468 -10.23 -2.91 -3.70
N ILE A 469 -10.47 -1.98 -4.60
CA ILE A 469 -10.78 -0.59 -4.29
C ILE A 469 -12.26 -0.38 -4.53
N THR A 470 -12.98 0.09 -3.52
CA THR A 470 -14.43 0.32 -3.60
C THR A 470 -14.76 1.76 -3.28
N SER A 471 -15.47 2.41 -4.19
CA SER A 471 -15.97 3.77 -4.06
C SER A 471 -17.40 3.79 -3.52
N LYS A 472 -17.80 4.92 -2.92
CA LYS A 472 -19.17 5.13 -2.40
C LYS A 472 -20.24 4.99 -3.47
N ASP A 473 -19.94 5.41 -4.70
CA ASP A 473 -20.85 5.31 -5.85
C ASP A 473 -20.98 3.89 -6.43
N GLY A 474 -20.26 2.92 -5.87
CA GLY A 474 -20.23 1.54 -6.34
C GLY A 474 -19.17 1.30 -7.42
N THR A 475 -18.34 2.26 -7.80
CA THR A 475 -17.18 1.99 -8.66
C THR A 475 -16.23 1.03 -7.95
N MET A 476 -15.80 -0.05 -8.63
CA MET A 476 -14.89 -1.05 -8.09
C MET A 476 -13.71 -1.28 -9.02
N LEU A 477 -12.51 -1.28 -8.45
CA LEU A 477 -11.27 -1.61 -9.15
C LEU A 477 -10.59 -2.78 -8.46
N TYR A 478 -10.41 -3.87 -9.19
CA TYR A 478 -9.70 -5.07 -8.75
C TYR A 478 -8.26 -4.99 -9.21
N GLU A 479 -7.30 -5.22 -8.31
CA GLU A 479 -5.88 -5.16 -8.65
C GLU A 479 -5.10 -6.30 -7.98
N ALA A 480 -4.02 -6.72 -8.61
CA ALA A 480 -3.10 -7.66 -8.02
C ALA A 480 -2.06 -6.93 -7.14
N PRO A 481 -1.84 -7.36 -5.89
CA PRO A 481 -0.95 -6.72 -4.94
C PRO A 481 0.55 -7.02 -5.15
N HIS A 482 1.03 -7.00 -6.39
CA HIS A 482 2.44 -7.24 -6.74
C HIS A 482 3.02 -6.13 -7.62
N GLY A 483 4.35 -6.10 -7.77
CA GLY A 483 5.06 -5.25 -8.71
C GLY A 483 4.98 -5.77 -10.16
N THR A 484 5.74 -5.13 -11.06
CA THR A 484 5.82 -5.47 -12.49
C THR A 484 6.73 -6.67 -12.78
N ALA A 485 7.52 -7.10 -11.79
CA ALA A 485 8.50 -8.19 -11.85
C ALA A 485 9.59 -7.99 -12.92
N HIS A 486 10.28 -6.84 -12.86
CA HIS A 486 11.34 -6.43 -13.79
C HIS A 486 12.42 -7.50 -14.03
N ASP A 487 12.95 -8.13 -12.98
CA ASP A 487 14.01 -9.15 -13.13
C ASP A 487 13.55 -10.34 -13.98
N LEU A 488 12.28 -10.74 -13.84
CA LEU A 488 11.67 -11.81 -14.62
C LEU A 488 11.43 -11.37 -16.06
N TYR A 489 11.14 -10.09 -16.28
CA TYR A 489 11.01 -9.49 -17.61
C TYR A 489 12.35 -9.44 -18.35
N LEU A 490 13.42 -9.02 -17.69
CA LEU A 490 14.77 -9.07 -18.27
C LEU A 490 15.14 -10.49 -18.68
N ARG A 491 14.86 -11.46 -17.81
CA ARG A 491 15.12 -12.87 -18.11
C ARG A 491 14.28 -13.41 -19.27
N TYR A 492 13.01 -13.00 -19.34
CA TYR A 492 12.14 -13.32 -20.47
C TYR A 492 12.71 -12.77 -21.78
N LEU A 493 13.21 -11.53 -21.79
CA LEU A 493 13.84 -10.93 -22.98
C LEU A 493 15.15 -11.64 -23.35
N GLU A 494 16.04 -11.92 -22.39
CA GLU A 494 17.31 -12.63 -22.60
C GLU A 494 17.15 -14.02 -23.22
N THR A 495 16.00 -14.65 -22.95
CA THR A 495 15.72 -16.02 -23.37
C THR A 495 14.81 -16.09 -24.60
N ASP A 496 14.53 -14.95 -25.23
CA ASP A 496 13.58 -14.82 -26.34
C ASP A 496 12.20 -15.43 -25.99
N GLY A 497 11.75 -15.21 -24.76
CA GLY A 497 10.47 -15.65 -24.22
C GLY A 497 10.40 -17.12 -23.80
N LYS A 498 11.52 -17.86 -23.80
CA LYS A 498 11.55 -19.27 -23.36
C LYS A 498 11.39 -19.42 -21.86
N GLU A 499 11.90 -18.48 -21.07
CA GLU A 499 11.73 -18.47 -19.61
C GLU A 499 10.69 -17.42 -19.22
N ALA A 500 9.46 -17.87 -18.98
CA ALA A 500 8.35 -17.03 -18.55
C ALA A 500 7.93 -17.39 -17.12
N HIS A 501 8.70 -16.94 -16.14
CA HIS A 501 8.41 -17.20 -14.72
C HIS A 501 7.62 -16.02 -14.15
N PHE A 502 6.34 -16.23 -13.84
CA PHE A 502 5.49 -15.22 -13.19
C PHE A 502 4.36 -15.90 -12.42
N ASN A 503 4.06 -15.44 -11.21
CA ASN A 503 2.92 -15.93 -10.44
C ASN A 503 1.65 -15.15 -10.77
N SER A 504 0.81 -15.75 -11.62
CA SER A 504 -0.44 -15.16 -12.08
C SER A 504 -1.62 -15.27 -11.10
N SER A 505 -1.43 -15.86 -9.92
CA SER A 505 -2.53 -16.16 -8.98
C SER A 505 -3.37 -14.94 -8.63
N ALA A 506 -2.73 -13.85 -8.22
CA ALA A 506 -3.42 -12.62 -7.85
C ALA A 506 -4.16 -11.96 -9.02
N LEU A 507 -3.59 -11.97 -10.23
CA LEU A 507 -4.24 -11.41 -11.43
C LEU A 507 -5.46 -12.23 -11.83
N ILE A 508 -5.35 -13.56 -11.83
CA ILE A 508 -6.47 -14.47 -12.11
C ILE A 508 -7.59 -14.23 -11.10
N PHE A 509 -7.25 -14.14 -9.81
CA PHE A 509 -8.25 -13.94 -8.76
C PHE A 509 -8.90 -12.55 -8.81
N ALA A 510 -8.12 -11.50 -9.11
CA ALA A 510 -8.62 -10.14 -9.31
C ALA A 510 -9.60 -10.08 -10.50
N LEU A 511 -9.24 -10.69 -11.63
CA LEU A 511 -10.10 -10.82 -12.80
C LEU A 511 -11.39 -11.58 -12.47
N ALA A 512 -11.28 -12.73 -11.80
CA ALA A 512 -12.44 -13.52 -11.42
C ALA A 512 -13.39 -12.76 -10.48
N ASN A 513 -12.87 -11.97 -9.53
CA ASN A 513 -13.71 -11.12 -8.68
C ASN A 513 -14.40 -9.99 -9.46
N ALA A 514 -13.74 -9.40 -10.45
CA ALA A 514 -14.34 -8.41 -11.33
C ALA A 514 -15.49 -9.01 -12.16
N LEU A 515 -15.28 -10.19 -12.74
CA LEU A 515 -16.30 -10.92 -13.49
C LEU A 515 -17.48 -11.34 -12.60
N GLU A 516 -17.22 -11.83 -11.38
CA GLU A 516 -18.30 -12.14 -10.43
C GLU A 516 -19.11 -10.90 -10.09
N THR A 517 -18.45 -9.75 -9.89
CA THR A 517 -19.13 -8.47 -9.61
C THR A 517 -19.99 -8.01 -10.77
N LEU A 518 -19.48 -8.09 -12.00
CA LEU A 518 -20.27 -7.80 -13.20
C LEU A 518 -21.47 -8.74 -13.30
N GLY A 519 -21.25 -10.04 -13.10
CA GLY A 519 -22.31 -11.04 -13.12
C GLY A 519 -23.40 -10.78 -12.09
N GLN A 520 -23.02 -10.38 -10.87
CA GLN A 520 -23.96 -10.00 -9.82
C GLN A 520 -24.73 -8.71 -10.16
N ARG A 521 -24.09 -7.70 -10.74
CA ARG A 521 -24.73 -6.42 -11.11
C ARG A 521 -25.70 -6.55 -12.30
N GLU A 522 -25.50 -7.57 -13.12
CA GLU A 522 -26.34 -7.86 -14.29
C GLU A 522 -27.35 -8.99 -14.07
N ASP A 523 -27.40 -9.58 -12.86
CA ASP A 523 -28.15 -10.81 -12.59
C ASP A 523 -27.80 -11.97 -13.55
N ASN A 524 -26.55 -12.01 -14.02
CA ASN A 524 -26.02 -13.00 -14.95
C ASN A 524 -25.44 -14.22 -14.21
N ALA A 525 -26.28 -15.21 -13.96
CA ALA A 525 -25.92 -16.42 -13.22
C ALA A 525 -24.79 -17.23 -13.90
N GLU A 526 -24.74 -17.29 -15.23
CA GLU A 526 -23.69 -18.03 -15.95
C GLU A 526 -22.31 -17.41 -15.70
N LEU A 527 -22.22 -16.07 -15.77
CA LEU A 527 -20.97 -15.36 -15.48
C LEU A 527 -20.54 -15.52 -14.03
N VAL A 528 -21.49 -15.46 -13.07
CA VAL A 528 -21.20 -15.69 -11.65
C VAL A 528 -20.66 -17.11 -11.40
N VAL A 529 -21.26 -18.12 -12.04
CA VAL A 529 -20.80 -19.51 -11.93
C VAL A 529 -19.40 -19.66 -12.53
N TYR A 530 -19.17 -19.10 -13.71
CA TYR A 530 -17.86 -19.13 -14.36
C TYR A 530 -16.77 -18.45 -13.51
N ALA A 531 -17.05 -17.25 -13.00
CA ALA A 531 -16.13 -16.50 -12.17
C ALA A 531 -15.75 -17.24 -10.87
N ARG A 532 -16.72 -17.91 -10.23
CA ARG A 532 -16.47 -18.77 -9.06
C ARG A 532 -15.67 -20.01 -9.41
N ALA A 533 -15.98 -20.64 -10.55
CA ALA A 533 -15.23 -21.79 -11.04
C ALA A 533 -13.76 -21.42 -11.33
N LEU A 534 -13.49 -20.23 -11.89
CA LEU A 534 -12.12 -19.76 -12.12
C LEU A 534 -11.33 -19.58 -10.81
N LYS A 535 -11.96 -19.04 -9.76
CA LYS A 535 -11.32 -18.95 -8.42
C LYS A 535 -11.04 -20.32 -7.82
N GLU A 536 -12.02 -21.21 -7.92
CA GLU A 536 -11.91 -22.58 -7.42
C GLU A 536 -10.82 -23.36 -8.16
N ALA A 537 -10.76 -23.24 -9.49
CA ALA A 537 -9.75 -23.87 -10.33
C ALA A 537 -8.34 -23.37 -10.00
N LEU A 538 -8.17 -22.07 -9.71
CA LEU A 538 -6.89 -21.53 -9.21
C LEU A 538 -6.49 -22.16 -7.87
N ILE A 539 -7.41 -22.18 -6.90
CA ILE A 539 -7.17 -22.74 -5.57
C ILE A 539 -6.83 -24.23 -5.67
N GLU A 540 -7.58 -24.97 -6.49
CA GLU A 540 -7.40 -26.39 -6.70
C GLU A 540 -6.10 -26.72 -7.43
N THR A 541 -5.67 -25.89 -8.38
CA THR A 541 -4.37 -26.04 -9.07
C THR A 541 -3.22 -26.03 -8.08
N VAL A 542 -3.22 -25.06 -7.15
CA VAL A 542 -2.21 -24.99 -6.09
C VAL A 542 -2.39 -26.15 -5.09
N ALA A 543 -3.63 -26.53 -4.77
CA ALA A 543 -3.93 -27.68 -3.91
C ALA A 543 -3.36 -29.01 -4.44
N GLN A 544 -3.35 -29.18 -5.77
CA GLN A 544 -2.76 -30.33 -6.47
C GLN A 544 -1.22 -30.28 -6.53
N GLY A 545 -0.58 -29.24 -5.98
CA GLY A 545 0.87 -29.09 -5.94
C GLY A 545 1.47 -28.49 -7.23
N LYS A 546 0.65 -28.05 -8.20
CA LYS A 546 1.16 -27.31 -9.37
C LYS A 546 1.39 -25.86 -8.97
N ILE A 547 2.65 -25.45 -8.91
CA ILE A 547 3.05 -24.18 -8.27
C ILE A 547 4.05 -23.40 -9.12
N THR A 548 4.10 -22.09 -8.89
CA THR A 548 5.12 -21.19 -9.45
C THR A 548 6.35 -21.10 -8.53
N GLY A 549 7.46 -20.55 -9.05
CA GLY A 549 8.75 -20.54 -8.35
C GLY A 549 8.74 -19.89 -6.96
N ASP A 550 7.93 -18.85 -6.78
CA ASP A 550 7.78 -18.15 -5.50
C ASP A 550 6.98 -18.94 -4.46
N LEU A 551 6.21 -19.96 -4.87
CA LEU A 551 5.46 -20.84 -3.98
C LEU A 551 6.22 -22.14 -3.64
N LYS A 552 7.39 -22.35 -4.23
CA LYS A 552 8.21 -23.55 -4.01
C LYS A 552 8.60 -23.72 -2.54
N GLY A 553 8.38 -24.92 -2.02
CA GLY A 553 8.64 -25.31 -0.64
C GLY A 553 7.61 -24.80 0.36
N LYS A 554 6.53 -24.17 -0.11
CA LYS A 554 5.53 -23.52 0.76
C LYS A 554 4.23 -24.31 0.86
N THR A 555 4.07 -25.40 0.11
CA THR A 555 2.90 -26.27 0.30
C THR A 555 3.05 -27.17 1.54
N THR A 556 1.96 -27.81 1.96
CA THR A 556 1.94 -28.80 3.04
C THR A 556 2.64 -30.11 2.68
N ASN A 557 2.93 -30.33 1.40
CA ASN A 557 3.70 -31.47 0.91
C ASN A 557 4.71 -31.03 -0.16
N PRO A 558 5.83 -30.39 0.23
CA PRO A 558 6.82 -29.86 -0.70
C PRO A 558 7.39 -30.89 -1.68
N ASP A 559 7.52 -32.15 -1.26
CA ASP A 559 8.08 -33.23 -2.10
C ASP A 559 7.16 -33.61 -3.27
N ALA A 560 5.87 -33.25 -3.20
CA ALA A 560 4.88 -33.49 -4.27
C ALA A 560 4.66 -32.26 -5.18
N GLU A 561 5.39 -31.16 -4.95
CA GLU A 561 5.26 -29.96 -5.77
C GLU A 561 5.76 -30.18 -7.20
N THR A 562 4.96 -29.76 -8.17
CA THR A 562 5.33 -29.67 -9.58
C THR A 562 5.51 -28.21 -9.94
N LEU A 563 6.77 -27.80 -10.11
CA LEU A 563 7.12 -26.45 -10.53
C LEU A 563 6.75 -26.26 -12.00
N VAL A 564 5.95 -25.24 -12.29
CA VAL A 564 5.57 -24.83 -13.64
C VAL A 564 5.96 -23.39 -13.91
N ASP A 565 6.17 -23.06 -15.17
CA ASP A 565 6.28 -21.69 -15.62
C ASP A 565 4.88 -21.04 -15.70
N MET A 566 4.83 -19.77 -16.11
CA MET A 566 3.58 -19.02 -16.21
C MET A 566 2.59 -19.73 -17.13
N ALA A 567 3.02 -20.16 -18.32
CA ALA A 567 2.13 -20.80 -19.29
C ALA A 567 1.57 -22.13 -18.76
N GLY A 568 2.43 -23.00 -18.23
CA GLY A 568 2.01 -24.26 -17.63
C GLY A 568 1.11 -24.07 -16.40
N PHE A 569 1.28 -22.98 -15.66
CA PHE A 569 0.38 -22.62 -14.56
C PHE A 569 -1.01 -22.22 -15.08
N LEU A 570 -1.10 -21.38 -16.12
CA LEU A 570 -2.38 -21.00 -16.71
C LEU A 570 -3.10 -22.21 -17.31
N ASP A 571 -2.38 -23.07 -18.03
CA ASP A 571 -2.93 -24.32 -18.59
C ASP A 571 -3.45 -25.27 -17.51
N ALA A 572 -2.76 -25.32 -16.37
CA ALA A 572 -3.20 -26.11 -15.23
C ALA A 572 -4.49 -25.55 -14.61
N VAL A 573 -4.61 -24.22 -14.49
CA VAL A 573 -5.84 -23.56 -14.05
C VAL A 573 -6.97 -23.83 -15.03
N GLU A 574 -6.73 -23.69 -16.34
CA GLU A 574 -7.72 -23.99 -17.38
C GLU A 574 -8.16 -25.46 -17.35
N SER A 575 -7.27 -26.40 -17.05
CA SER A 575 -7.63 -27.82 -16.95
C SER A 575 -8.58 -28.16 -15.79
N ASN A 576 -8.66 -27.28 -14.79
CA ASN A 576 -9.54 -27.41 -13.62
C ASN A 576 -10.87 -26.63 -13.77
N LEU A 577 -11.06 -25.91 -14.89
CA LEU A 577 -12.28 -25.16 -15.28
C LEU A 577 -13.21 -26.01 -16.15
#